data_AF-A0A453GA38-F1
#
_entry.id   AF-A0A453GA38-F1
#
_cell.length_a   1.000
_cell.length_b   1.000
_cell.length_c   1.000
_cell.angle_alpha   90.00
_cell.angle_beta   90.00
_cell.angle_gamma   90.00
#
_symmetry.space_group_name_H-M   'P 1'
#
loop_
_entity.id
_entity.type
_entity.pdbx_description
1 polymer ?
#
loop_
_entity_poly.entity_id
_entity_poly.type
_entity_poly.pdbx_seq_one_letter_code
_entity_poly.pdbx_strand_id
1 'polypeptide(L)'
;MLGLTLSASVPALKPPGCSQTAQLGGHCDSPSTLQLSVLYISLAFLTIGGGAIRPCSLPFGVDQFDMTDEKSRKGLNSYYNWYYGTTTAALVFSMTILIYIQNSISWPIGFGIPTFFMLMSIIILFMGTRLYVHVPPEGSIFTGIAQVLVASFKKRRLKLPHPDNINQQELLLFSPPIGGHRIFRLPLTSQFRCLNKGAIVRDGDINDDGSARNSWELCSIQQIEEVKCLLRIVPICISGIICFVALAQQFTYIILQTLTMDCHLGTHFEIPAGSVISISLIALTAFLPIYGRILVPIARRFTGVESGITLLQRQGIGLVISPISMVVAGLVEHKRRNSALSNGGKSPMSVMWLAPQLILMGIAEAFNAVGQIEFYNKQFPEQMLTLAGSLFFVTLAGANYLSTALANITRKVTTRDGHTSWLTDDINLGKLDYYFYFIALIGVLNLFYFLICSHYYQYKSMSLHAEESIKVHTKEEAEAEADANTAPKK
;
A
#
# COMPACT_ATOMS: atom_id res chain seq x y z
N MET A 1 -20.50 0.14 8.65
CA MET A 1 -21.48 -0.11 7.57
C MET A 1 -22.90 0.16 8.03
N LEU A 2 -23.42 -0.51 9.05
CA LEU A 2 -24.79 -0.30 9.54
C LEU A 2 -25.12 1.17 9.86
N GLY A 3 -24.22 1.89 10.54
CA GLY A 3 -24.38 3.33 10.78
C GLY A 3 -24.41 4.20 9.51
N LEU A 4 -23.64 3.86 8.47
CA LEU A 4 -23.70 4.55 7.17
C LEU A 4 -25.05 4.30 6.47
N THR A 5 -25.52 3.05 6.48
CA THR A 5 -26.85 2.71 5.96
C THR A 5 -27.94 3.48 6.70
N LEU A 6 -27.88 3.57 8.04
CA LEU A 6 -28.85 4.34 8.82
C LEU A 6 -28.78 5.83 8.50
N SER A 7 -27.59 6.41 8.40
CA SER A 7 -27.40 7.82 8.03
C SER A 7 -28.00 8.15 6.65
N ALA A 8 -27.93 7.19 5.72
CA ALA A 8 -28.48 7.33 4.39
C ALA A 8 -29.96 6.94 4.28
N SER A 9 -30.54 6.22 5.25
CA SER A 9 -31.93 5.72 5.18
C SER A 9 -32.90 6.54 6.02
N VAL A 10 -32.49 6.95 7.23
CA VAL A 10 -33.38 7.61 8.21
C VAL A 10 -33.54 9.09 7.86
N PRO A 11 -34.78 9.58 7.62
CA PRO A 11 -35.01 10.98 7.25
C PRO A 11 -34.48 11.99 8.28
N ALA A 12 -34.59 11.68 9.57
CA ALA A 12 -34.07 12.54 10.65
C ALA A 12 -32.54 12.72 10.61
N LEU A 13 -31.82 11.79 9.98
CA LEU A 13 -30.36 11.83 9.84
C LEU A 13 -29.90 12.48 8.53
N LYS A 14 -30.83 13.02 7.71
CA LYS A 14 -30.53 13.71 6.46
C LYS A 14 -30.77 15.21 6.58
N PRO A 15 -29.91 16.05 5.96
CA PRO A 15 -30.26 17.45 5.77
C PRO A 15 -31.53 17.55 4.89
N PRO A 16 -32.30 18.64 5.02
CA PRO A 16 -33.47 18.86 4.17
C PRO A 16 -33.07 18.84 2.68
N GLY A 17 -33.98 18.36 1.83
CA GLY A 17 -33.73 18.29 0.39
C GLY A 17 -33.50 19.68 -0.18
N CYS A 18 -32.39 19.87 -0.89
CA CYS A 18 -32.06 21.11 -1.56
C CYS A 18 -32.42 21.02 -3.06
N SER A 19 -33.06 22.05 -3.61
CA SER A 19 -33.37 22.10 -5.05
C SER A 19 -32.08 22.28 -5.87
N GLN A 20 -32.06 21.77 -7.10
CA GLN A 20 -30.90 21.85 -7.99
C GLN A 20 -30.44 23.30 -8.21
N THR A 21 -31.38 24.25 -8.27
CA THR A 21 -31.14 25.69 -8.37
C THR A 21 -30.52 26.29 -7.10
N ALA A 22 -30.93 25.85 -5.92
CA ALA A 22 -30.33 26.28 -4.65
C ALA A 22 -28.95 25.64 -4.40
N GLN A 23 -28.71 24.41 -4.90
CA GLN A 23 -27.39 23.78 -4.91
C GLN A 23 -26.38 24.55 -5.76
N LEU A 24 -26.78 24.94 -6.98
CA LEU A 24 -25.94 25.73 -7.89
C LEU A 24 -25.65 27.14 -7.34
N GLY A 25 -26.56 27.70 -6.55
CA GLY A 25 -26.36 28.99 -5.88
C GLY A 25 -25.60 28.92 -4.54
N GLY A 26 -25.28 27.73 -4.02
CA GLY A 26 -24.63 27.58 -2.71
C GLY A 26 -25.50 27.93 -1.49
N HIS A 27 -26.83 27.92 -1.64
CA HIS A 27 -27.78 28.32 -0.59
C HIS A 27 -28.41 27.11 0.14
N CYS A 28 -27.75 25.96 0.18
CA CYS A 28 -28.28 24.79 0.90
C CYS A 28 -27.95 24.87 2.39
N ASP A 29 -28.92 24.46 3.22
CA ASP A 29 -28.71 24.35 4.66
C ASP A 29 -27.59 23.35 4.98
N SER A 30 -26.69 23.76 5.86
CA SER A 30 -25.62 22.88 6.35
C SER A 30 -26.21 21.76 7.21
N PRO A 31 -25.63 20.55 7.17
CA PRO A 31 -26.08 19.44 8.01
C PRO A 31 -25.96 19.78 9.49
N SER A 32 -26.89 19.27 10.30
CA SER A 32 -26.85 19.49 11.75
C SER A 32 -25.68 18.76 12.40
N THR A 33 -25.23 19.22 13.57
CA THR A 33 -24.15 18.60 14.34
C THR A 33 -24.42 17.11 14.62
N LEU A 34 -25.69 16.74 14.86
CA LEU A 34 -26.08 15.34 15.06
C LEU A 34 -25.87 14.50 13.80
N GLN A 35 -26.33 14.98 12.65
CA GLN A 35 -26.20 14.30 11.35
C GLN A 35 -24.72 14.06 11.00
N LEU A 36 -23.91 15.11 11.20
CA LEU A 36 -22.47 15.03 10.96
C LEU A 36 -21.76 14.07 11.94
N SER A 37 -22.15 14.10 13.22
CA SER A 37 -21.58 13.22 14.25
C SER A 37 -21.85 11.75 13.95
N VAL A 38 -23.09 11.40 13.56
CA VAL A 38 -23.44 10.02 13.19
C VAL A 38 -22.64 9.56 11.97
N LEU A 39 -22.47 10.42 10.97
CA LEU A 39 -21.66 10.12 9.79
C LEU A 39 -20.19 9.86 10.17
N TYR A 40 -19.57 10.74 10.96
CA TYR A 40 -18.17 10.59 11.37
C TYR A 40 -17.92 9.40 12.27
N ILE A 41 -18.80 9.12 13.23
CA ILE A 41 -18.71 7.91 14.06
C ILE A 41 -18.83 6.66 13.19
N SER A 42 -19.74 6.66 12.21
CA SER A 42 -19.92 5.54 11.29
C SER A 42 -18.69 5.30 10.40
N LEU A 43 -18.05 6.37 9.93
CA LEU A 43 -16.78 6.31 9.18
C LEU A 43 -15.61 5.86 10.08
N ALA A 44 -15.55 6.31 11.33
CA ALA A 44 -14.54 5.87 12.30
C ALA A 44 -14.64 4.37 12.57
N PHE A 45 -15.84 3.84 12.85
CA PHE A 45 -16.01 2.39 13.01
C PHE A 45 -15.72 1.61 11.73
N LEU A 46 -16.07 2.16 10.56
CA LEU A 46 -15.75 1.52 9.29
C LEU A 46 -14.24 1.42 9.06
N THR A 47 -13.49 2.49 9.36
CA THR A 47 -12.03 2.50 9.20
C THR A 47 -11.34 1.57 10.20
N ILE A 48 -11.79 1.53 11.46
CA ILE A 48 -11.28 0.59 12.48
C ILE A 48 -11.54 -0.87 12.04
N GLY A 49 -12.78 -1.20 11.66
CA GLY A 49 -13.13 -2.56 11.25
C GLY A 49 -12.41 -3.00 9.97
N GLY A 50 -12.37 -2.14 8.95
CA GLY A 50 -11.67 -2.41 7.70
C GLY A 50 -10.15 -2.55 7.87
N GLY A 51 -9.56 -1.73 8.75
CA GLY A 51 -8.13 -1.79 9.08
C GLY A 51 -7.74 -3.04 9.86
N ALA A 52 -8.62 -3.57 10.71
CA ALA A 52 -8.35 -4.79 11.48
C ALA A 52 -8.49 -6.08 10.65
N ILE A 53 -9.49 -6.16 9.77
CA ILE A 53 -9.80 -7.40 9.03
C ILE A 53 -8.79 -7.64 7.89
N ARG A 54 -8.42 -6.60 7.14
CA ARG A 54 -7.57 -6.73 5.93
C ARG A 54 -6.24 -7.46 6.19
N PRO A 55 -5.38 -7.05 7.14
CA PRO A 55 -4.07 -7.67 7.34
C PRO A 55 -4.16 -9.07 7.95
N CYS A 56 -5.26 -9.41 8.63
CA CYS A 56 -5.44 -10.70 9.29
C CYS A 56 -6.10 -11.75 8.38
N SER A 57 -6.92 -11.33 7.42
CA SER A 57 -7.75 -12.24 6.61
C SER A 57 -6.95 -13.24 5.78
N LEU A 58 -5.92 -12.78 5.08
CA LEU A 58 -5.09 -13.65 4.22
C LEU A 58 -4.19 -14.56 5.07
N PRO A 59 -3.39 -14.06 6.05
CA PRO A 59 -2.58 -14.92 6.90
C PRO A 59 -3.41 -15.96 7.67
N PHE A 60 -4.57 -15.58 8.22
CA PHE A 60 -5.42 -16.53 8.94
C PHE A 60 -5.88 -17.69 8.05
N GLY A 61 -6.12 -17.45 6.75
CA GLY A 61 -6.43 -18.51 5.81
C GLY A 61 -5.22 -19.35 5.40
N VAL A 62 -4.03 -18.76 5.32
CA VAL A 62 -2.77 -19.47 5.08
C VAL A 62 -2.45 -20.41 6.25
N ASP A 63 -2.68 -19.97 7.48
CA ASP A 63 -2.45 -20.73 8.72
C ASP A 63 -3.29 -22.02 8.81
N GLN A 64 -4.31 -22.18 7.95
CA GLN A 64 -5.14 -23.39 7.89
C GLN A 64 -4.46 -24.54 7.11
N PHE A 65 -3.36 -24.27 6.40
CA PHE A 65 -2.64 -25.26 5.61
C PHE A 65 -1.35 -25.68 6.33
N ASP A 66 -1.12 -26.99 6.43
CA ASP A 66 0.15 -27.51 6.94
C ASP A 66 1.23 -27.41 5.85
N MET A 67 2.35 -26.76 6.18
CA MET A 67 3.46 -26.57 5.24
C MET A 67 4.35 -27.82 5.10
N THR A 68 4.21 -28.80 6.01
CA THR A 68 5.02 -30.04 6.00
C THR A 68 4.49 -31.10 5.05
N ASP A 69 3.23 -30.99 4.63
CA ASP A 69 2.57 -31.93 3.73
C ASP A 69 2.48 -31.38 2.29
N GLU A 70 2.89 -32.20 1.31
CA GLU A 70 2.95 -31.81 -0.09
C GLU A 70 1.55 -31.53 -0.69
N LYS A 71 0.51 -32.27 -0.25
CA LYS A 71 -0.87 -32.04 -0.68
C LYS A 71 -1.38 -30.69 -0.19
N SER A 72 -1.07 -30.36 1.05
CA SER A 72 -1.42 -29.08 1.69
C SER A 72 -0.70 -27.89 1.02
N ARG A 73 0.57 -28.05 0.64
CA ARG A 73 1.32 -27.06 -0.18
C ARG A 73 0.67 -26.79 -1.54
N LYS A 74 0.19 -27.82 -2.24
CA LYS A 74 -0.57 -27.66 -3.50
C LYS A 74 -1.92 -26.96 -3.27
N GLY A 75 -2.60 -27.27 -2.16
CA GLY A 75 -3.83 -26.60 -1.73
C GLY A 75 -3.66 -25.10 -1.49
N LEU A 76 -2.52 -24.69 -0.92
CA LEU A 76 -2.21 -23.29 -0.63
C LEU A 76 -2.11 -22.42 -1.89
N ASN A 77 -1.49 -22.92 -2.96
CA ASN A 77 -1.45 -22.20 -4.24
C ASN A 77 -2.85 -21.99 -4.83
N SER A 78 -3.72 -22.99 -4.72
CA SER A 78 -5.13 -22.86 -5.12
C SER A 78 -5.86 -21.83 -4.28
N TYR A 79 -5.62 -21.80 -2.96
CA TYR A 79 -6.18 -20.80 -2.04
C TYR A 79 -5.78 -19.38 -2.45
N TYR A 80 -4.49 -19.12 -2.72
CA TYR A 80 -4.04 -17.81 -3.20
C TYR A 80 -4.75 -17.40 -4.49
N ASN A 81 -4.84 -18.31 -5.47
CA ASN A 81 -5.53 -18.02 -6.74
C ASN A 81 -7.00 -17.66 -6.53
N TRP A 82 -7.73 -18.41 -5.70
CA TRP A 82 -9.13 -18.11 -5.37
C TRP A 82 -9.28 -16.80 -4.60
N TYR A 83 -8.41 -16.54 -3.62
CA TYR A 83 -8.42 -15.30 -2.84
C TYR A 83 -8.24 -14.07 -3.75
N TYR A 84 -7.22 -14.07 -4.61
CA TYR A 84 -6.96 -12.97 -5.51
C TYR A 84 -8.03 -12.85 -6.61
N GLY A 85 -8.50 -13.97 -7.16
CA GLY A 85 -9.55 -13.99 -8.18
C GLY A 85 -10.87 -13.42 -7.67
N THR A 86 -11.33 -13.89 -6.51
CA THR A 86 -12.58 -13.41 -5.89
C THR A 86 -12.49 -11.96 -5.44
N THR A 87 -11.36 -11.54 -4.85
CA THR A 87 -11.13 -10.15 -4.47
C THR A 87 -11.17 -9.22 -5.68
N THR A 88 -10.56 -9.63 -6.79
CA THR A 88 -10.58 -8.85 -8.04
C THR A 88 -12.00 -8.73 -8.59
N ALA A 89 -12.76 -9.83 -8.64
CA ALA A 89 -14.15 -9.81 -9.08
C ALA A 89 -15.04 -8.91 -8.19
N ALA A 90 -14.86 -8.98 -6.87
CA ALA A 90 -15.56 -8.13 -5.91
C ALA A 90 -15.22 -6.65 -6.08
N LEU A 91 -13.95 -6.32 -6.38
CA LEU A 91 -13.52 -4.96 -6.66
C LEU A 91 -14.17 -4.42 -7.94
N VAL A 92 -14.20 -5.20 -9.02
CA VAL A 92 -14.88 -4.82 -10.27
C VAL A 92 -16.38 -4.60 -10.03
N PHE A 93 -17.04 -5.51 -9.32
CA PHE A 93 -18.45 -5.35 -8.94
C PHE A 93 -18.70 -4.07 -8.14
N SER A 94 -17.85 -3.78 -7.16
CA SER A 94 -17.94 -2.57 -6.32
C SER A 94 -17.77 -1.29 -7.15
N MET A 95 -16.76 -1.23 -8.02
CA MET A 95 -16.44 -0.02 -8.78
C MET A 95 -17.39 0.25 -9.96
N THR A 96 -18.23 -0.71 -10.32
CA THR A 96 -19.19 -0.58 -11.43
C THR A 96 -20.62 -0.54 -10.90
N ILE A 97 -21.16 -1.69 -10.55
CA ILE A 97 -22.55 -1.88 -10.17
C ILE A 97 -22.86 -1.16 -8.87
N LEU A 98 -22.02 -1.28 -7.84
CA LEU A 98 -22.31 -0.69 -6.54
C LEU A 98 -22.27 0.85 -6.59
N ILE A 99 -21.27 1.43 -7.27
CA ILE A 99 -21.19 2.90 -7.48
C ILE A 99 -22.38 3.40 -8.31
N TYR A 100 -22.81 2.66 -9.33
CA TYR A 100 -23.99 3.00 -10.12
C TYR A 100 -25.26 3.01 -9.24
N ILE A 101 -25.44 2.00 -8.39
CA ILE A 101 -26.56 1.96 -7.44
C ILE A 101 -26.50 3.15 -6.48
N GLN A 102 -25.32 3.50 -5.96
CA GLN A 102 -25.14 4.62 -5.02
C GLN A 102 -25.48 5.97 -5.65
N ASN A 103 -24.97 6.24 -6.86
CA ASN A 103 -25.09 7.55 -7.50
C ASN A 103 -26.37 7.73 -8.31
N SER A 104 -26.87 6.68 -8.97
CA SER A 104 -28.00 6.78 -9.91
C SER A 104 -29.32 6.26 -9.35
N ILE A 105 -29.29 5.36 -8.35
CA ILE A 105 -30.51 4.77 -7.79
C ILE A 105 -30.78 5.32 -6.38
N SER A 106 -29.94 4.97 -5.40
CA SER A 106 -30.17 5.30 -4.00
C SER A 106 -28.98 4.94 -3.11
N TRP A 107 -28.47 5.92 -2.36
CA TRP A 107 -27.49 5.74 -1.29
C TRP A 107 -27.90 4.71 -0.22
N PRO A 108 -29.15 4.71 0.32
CA PRO A 108 -29.64 3.66 1.22
C PRO A 108 -29.37 2.23 0.73
N ILE A 109 -29.72 1.94 -0.53
CA ILE A 109 -29.58 0.61 -1.12
C ILE A 109 -28.09 0.31 -1.34
N GLY A 110 -27.34 1.29 -1.85
CA GLY A 110 -25.91 1.19 -2.09
C GLY A 110 -25.08 0.92 -0.83
N PHE A 111 -25.50 1.39 0.34
CA PHE A 111 -24.87 1.02 1.62
C PHE A 111 -25.50 -0.21 2.28
N GLY A 112 -26.76 -0.53 1.98
CA GLY A 112 -27.45 -1.71 2.49
C GLY A 112 -26.83 -3.02 2.00
N ILE A 113 -26.46 -3.08 0.72
CA ILE A 113 -25.84 -4.27 0.10
C ILE A 113 -24.54 -4.68 0.83
N PRO A 114 -23.54 -3.80 1.02
CA PRO A 114 -22.35 -4.14 1.80
C PRO A 114 -22.64 -4.48 3.26
N THR A 115 -23.63 -3.81 3.89
CA THR A 115 -24.03 -4.13 5.27
C THR A 115 -24.54 -5.57 5.39
N PHE A 116 -25.36 -6.02 4.43
CA PHE A 116 -25.86 -7.39 4.38
C PHE A 116 -24.73 -8.41 4.18
N PHE A 117 -23.83 -8.19 3.21
CA PHE A 117 -22.72 -9.11 2.98
C PHE A 117 -21.75 -9.18 4.17
N MET A 118 -21.49 -8.05 4.84
CA MET A 118 -20.68 -8.05 6.06
C MET A 118 -21.33 -8.86 7.19
N LEU A 119 -22.65 -8.73 7.39
CA LEU A 119 -23.37 -9.54 8.38
C LEU A 119 -23.28 -11.04 8.06
N MET A 120 -23.51 -11.40 6.80
CA MET A 120 -23.41 -12.79 6.34
C MET A 120 -21.99 -13.34 6.52
N SER A 121 -20.96 -12.55 6.21
CA SER A 121 -19.55 -12.94 6.42
C SER A 121 -19.24 -13.23 7.89
N ILE A 122 -19.79 -12.44 8.82
CA ILE A 122 -19.60 -12.66 10.26
C ILE A 122 -20.27 -13.96 10.70
N ILE A 123 -21.49 -14.22 10.23
CA ILE A 123 -22.22 -15.46 10.55
C ILE A 123 -21.43 -16.69 10.06
N ILE A 124 -20.95 -16.67 8.82
CA ILE A 124 -20.17 -17.78 8.23
C ILE A 124 -18.85 -17.99 9.00
N LEU A 125 -18.15 -16.90 9.36
CA LEU A 125 -16.91 -16.97 10.14
C LEU A 125 -17.14 -17.66 11.49
N PHE A 126 -18.18 -17.27 12.23
CA PHE A 126 -18.48 -17.90 13.53
C PHE A 126 -18.94 -19.36 13.39
N MET A 127 -19.66 -19.69 12.31
CA MET A 127 -20.03 -21.07 12.00
C MET A 127 -18.79 -21.97 11.84
N GLY A 128 -17.69 -21.43 11.31
CA GLY A 128 -16.42 -22.14 11.10
C GLY A 128 -15.52 -22.27 12.33
N THR A 129 -15.84 -21.63 13.47
CA THR A 129 -14.93 -21.51 14.63
C THR A 129 -14.34 -22.84 15.12
N ARG A 130 -15.13 -23.93 15.07
CA ARG A 130 -14.69 -25.27 15.52
C ARG A 130 -13.77 -25.98 14.52
N LEU A 131 -13.66 -25.47 13.29
CA LEU A 131 -12.86 -26.05 12.22
C LEU A 131 -11.49 -25.37 12.07
N TYR A 132 -11.30 -24.19 12.68
CA TYR A 132 -10.09 -23.40 12.48
C TYR A 132 -8.90 -23.90 13.30
N VAL A 133 -7.75 -23.96 12.65
CA VAL A 133 -6.44 -24.15 13.27
C VAL A 133 -5.99 -22.82 13.86
N HIS A 134 -5.56 -22.85 15.12
CA HIS A 134 -5.09 -21.68 15.86
C HIS A 134 -3.59 -21.81 16.14
N VAL A 135 -2.79 -20.97 15.47
CA VAL A 135 -1.33 -20.92 15.64
C VAL A 135 -0.99 -20.17 16.94
N PRO A 136 -0.04 -20.67 17.76
CA PRO A 136 0.36 -19.99 18.99
C PRO A 136 1.04 -18.64 18.70
N PRO A 137 0.90 -17.64 19.58
CA PRO A 137 1.46 -16.30 19.35
C PRO A 137 2.99 -16.29 19.46
N GLU A 138 3.67 -15.77 18.43
CA GLU A 138 5.15 -15.67 18.36
C GLU A 138 5.73 -14.40 19.03
N GLY A 139 4.90 -13.64 19.76
CA GLY A 139 5.29 -12.39 20.42
C GLY A 139 5.18 -11.15 19.52
N SER A 140 5.77 -10.03 19.96
CA SER A 140 5.64 -8.72 19.28
C SER A 140 6.93 -8.31 18.58
N ILE A 141 6.82 -8.10 17.27
CA ILE A 141 7.88 -7.55 16.41
C ILE A 141 8.35 -6.18 16.95
N PHE A 142 7.42 -5.35 17.42
CA PHE A 142 7.73 -4.02 17.95
C PHE A 142 8.57 -4.06 19.22
N THR A 143 8.35 -5.06 20.08
CA THR A 143 9.18 -5.28 21.27
C THR A 143 10.61 -5.63 20.87
N GLY A 144 10.79 -6.48 19.85
CA GLY A 144 12.11 -6.80 19.31
C GLY A 144 12.85 -5.57 18.76
N ILE A 145 12.15 -4.71 18.02
CA ILE A 145 12.71 -3.44 17.52
C ILE A 145 13.16 -2.55 18.70
N ALA A 146 12.30 -2.38 19.70
CA ALA A 146 12.60 -1.56 20.87
C ALA A 146 13.80 -2.10 21.67
N GLN A 147 13.86 -3.43 21.86
CA GLN A 147 14.98 -4.10 22.52
C GLN A 147 16.31 -3.81 21.84
N VAL A 148 16.39 -3.95 20.50
CA VAL A 148 17.61 -3.67 19.74
C VAL A 148 18.05 -2.21 19.89
N LEU A 149 17.10 -1.26 19.80
CA LEU A 149 17.42 0.17 19.95
C LEU A 149 17.92 0.48 21.36
N VAL A 150 17.27 -0.05 22.40
CA VAL A 150 17.65 0.16 23.81
C VAL A 150 18.99 -0.49 24.14
N ALA A 151 19.19 -1.76 23.76
CA ALA A 151 20.43 -2.48 24.01
C ALA A 151 21.62 -1.80 23.32
N SER A 152 21.45 -1.40 22.06
CA SER A 152 22.46 -0.67 21.30
C SER A 152 22.79 0.70 21.92
N PHE A 153 21.78 1.41 22.42
CA PHE A 153 21.97 2.69 23.09
C PHE A 153 22.67 2.54 24.44
N LYS A 154 22.31 1.55 25.26
CA LYS A 154 23.01 1.22 26.52
C LYS A 154 24.49 0.91 26.27
N LYS A 155 24.78 0.12 25.23
CA LYS A 155 26.13 -0.29 24.82
C LYS A 155 26.85 0.73 23.92
N ARG A 156 26.32 1.95 23.74
CA ARG A 156 26.87 2.96 22.80
C ARG A 156 28.33 3.35 23.05
N ARG A 157 28.79 3.29 24.31
CA ARG A 157 30.17 3.63 24.71
C ARG A 157 31.18 2.52 24.45
N LEU A 158 30.73 1.30 24.15
CA LEU A 158 31.61 0.17 23.86
C LEU A 158 32.19 0.28 22.45
N LYS A 159 33.41 -0.23 22.28
CA LYS A 159 34.05 -0.38 20.98
C LYS A 159 33.64 -1.71 20.37
N LEU A 160 33.38 -1.71 19.06
CA LEU A 160 33.09 -2.95 18.35
C LEU A 160 34.39 -3.76 18.19
N PRO A 161 34.35 -5.08 18.39
CA PRO A 161 35.48 -5.94 18.07
C PRO A 161 35.71 -5.94 16.56
N HIS A 162 36.98 -5.87 16.13
CA HIS A 162 37.41 -5.88 14.72
C HIS A 162 36.58 -4.99 13.77
N PRO A 163 36.64 -3.65 13.89
CA PRO A 163 35.81 -2.73 13.10
C PRO A 163 36.07 -2.78 11.59
N ASP A 164 37.18 -3.36 11.16
CA ASP A 164 37.60 -3.44 9.76
C ASP A 164 37.27 -4.80 9.11
N ASN A 165 36.90 -5.82 9.89
CA ASN A 165 36.63 -7.18 9.38
C ASN A 165 35.33 -7.76 9.94
N ILE A 166 34.26 -7.70 9.12
CA ILE A 166 32.89 -8.09 9.48
C ILE A 166 32.79 -9.59 9.81
N ASN A 167 33.50 -10.45 9.08
CA ASN A 167 33.42 -11.91 9.28
C ASN A 167 34.01 -12.32 10.64
N GLN A 168 35.09 -11.68 11.06
CA GLN A 168 35.66 -11.87 12.40
C GLN A 168 34.80 -11.23 13.48
N GLN A 169 34.13 -10.12 13.17
CA GLN A 169 33.19 -9.48 14.07
C GLN A 169 31.95 -10.36 14.33
N GLU A 170 31.42 -11.04 13.32
CA GLU A 170 30.26 -11.93 13.46
C GLU A 170 30.51 -13.08 14.44
N LEU A 171 31.73 -13.65 14.42
CA LEU A 171 32.14 -14.74 15.33
C LEU A 171 32.20 -14.33 16.80
N LEU A 172 32.37 -13.04 17.10
CA LEU A 172 32.53 -12.52 18.47
C LEU A 172 31.24 -11.91 19.04
N LEU A 173 30.21 -11.76 18.21
CA LEU A 173 28.92 -11.21 18.61
C LEU A 173 27.93 -12.32 18.97
N PHE A 174 26.93 -11.97 19.78
CA PHE A 174 25.93 -12.93 20.24
C PHE A 174 25.10 -13.52 19.09
N SER A 175 25.35 -14.80 18.79
CA SER A 175 24.66 -15.56 17.76
C SER A 175 24.21 -16.91 18.33
N PRO A 176 23.03 -16.97 18.97
CA PRO A 176 22.53 -18.23 19.53
C PRO A 176 22.30 -19.27 18.42
N PRO A 177 22.43 -20.58 18.74
CA PRO A 177 22.06 -21.64 17.82
C PRO A 177 20.58 -21.48 17.42
N ILE A 178 20.28 -21.79 16.17
CA ILE A 178 18.94 -21.59 15.62
C ILE A 178 18.01 -22.63 16.27
N GLY A 179 17.14 -22.20 17.18
CA GLY A 179 16.06 -23.03 17.71
C GLY A 179 14.77 -22.85 16.90
N GLY A 180 14.16 -23.96 16.47
CA GLY A 180 12.84 -24.01 15.81
C GLY A 180 12.88 -23.98 14.27
N HIS A 181 11.72 -23.74 13.64
CA HIS A 181 11.45 -23.72 12.18
C HIS A 181 12.23 -22.63 11.38
N ARG A 182 13.30 -22.08 11.93
CA ARG A 182 14.06 -20.97 11.34
C ARG A 182 15.11 -21.53 10.37
N ILE A 183 14.91 -21.31 9.08
CA ILE A 183 15.79 -21.85 8.02
C ILE A 183 16.90 -20.84 7.65
N PHE A 184 16.72 -19.53 7.92
CA PHE A 184 17.57 -18.48 7.34
C PHE A 184 18.32 -17.61 8.37
N ARG A 185 19.61 -17.35 8.10
CA ARG A 185 20.45 -16.37 8.82
C ARG A 185 20.76 -15.16 7.94
N LEU A 186 20.53 -13.96 8.48
CA LEU A 186 20.96 -12.71 7.89
C LEU A 186 22.45 -12.48 8.15
N PRO A 187 23.27 -12.24 7.11
CA PRO A 187 24.69 -11.94 7.30
C PRO A 187 24.88 -10.58 7.99
N LEU A 188 25.91 -10.46 8.83
CA LEU A 188 26.24 -9.20 9.48
C LEU A 188 26.61 -8.14 8.44
N THR A 189 26.04 -6.94 8.54
CA THR A 189 26.28 -5.85 7.59
C THR A 189 27.00 -4.65 8.20
N SER A 190 27.73 -3.90 7.37
CA SER A 190 28.50 -2.72 7.77
C SER A 190 27.66 -1.44 7.92
N GLN A 191 26.45 -1.39 7.35
CA GLN A 191 25.56 -0.24 7.52
C GLN A 191 24.98 -0.24 8.95
N PHE A 192 24.77 0.96 9.52
CA PHE A 192 24.27 1.15 10.88
C PHE A 192 25.07 0.41 11.97
N ARG A 193 26.41 0.50 11.93
CA ARG A 193 27.32 -0.18 12.87
C ARG A 193 27.00 0.07 14.35
N CYS A 194 26.39 1.22 14.68
CA CYS A 194 25.98 1.52 16.05
C CYS A 194 25.04 0.47 16.64
N LEU A 195 24.20 -0.18 15.81
CA LEU A 195 23.28 -1.22 16.25
C LEU A 195 23.98 -2.54 16.58
N ASN A 196 25.12 -2.82 15.95
CA ASN A 196 25.91 -4.04 16.25
C ASN A 196 26.38 -4.07 17.71
N LYS A 197 26.42 -2.91 18.38
CA LYS A 197 26.82 -2.81 19.78
C LYS A 197 25.85 -3.52 20.72
N GLY A 198 24.59 -3.69 20.31
CA GLY A 198 23.59 -4.45 21.08
C GLY A 198 23.91 -5.94 21.24
N ALA A 199 24.74 -6.50 20.34
CA ALA A 199 25.14 -7.92 20.38
C ALA A 199 26.50 -8.16 21.06
N ILE A 200 27.13 -7.14 21.65
CA ILE A 200 28.38 -7.32 22.40
C ILE A 200 28.08 -8.08 23.69
N VAL A 201 28.68 -9.26 23.86
CA VAL A 201 28.54 -10.07 25.08
C VAL A 201 29.35 -9.47 26.23
N ARG A 202 28.75 -9.41 27.42
CA ARG A 202 29.44 -9.08 28.69
C ARG A 202 29.28 -10.23 29.68
N ASP A 203 30.14 -10.25 30.71
CA ASP A 203 30.10 -11.25 31.78
C ASP A 203 28.72 -11.24 32.48
N GLY A 204 28.04 -12.39 32.47
CA GLY A 204 26.72 -12.56 33.06
C GLY A 204 25.52 -12.19 32.18
N ASP A 205 25.73 -11.80 30.91
CA ASP A 205 24.66 -11.53 29.94
C ASP A 205 24.02 -12.81 29.35
N ILE A 206 24.69 -13.96 29.48
CA ILE A 206 24.27 -15.26 28.91
C ILE A 206 23.95 -16.22 30.06
N ASN A 207 22.82 -16.92 29.94
CA ASN A 207 22.40 -18.00 30.85
C ASN A 207 23.18 -19.30 30.56
N ASP A 208 23.13 -20.27 31.46
CA ASP A 208 23.83 -21.56 31.29
C ASP A 208 23.36 -22.37 30.05
N ASP A 209 22.16 -22.05 29.53
CA ASP A 209 21.57 -22.64 28.32
C ASP A 209 22.00 -21.95 27.01
N GLY A 210 22.85 -20.91 27.08
CA GLY A 210 23.28 -20.13 25.93
C GLY A 210 22.28 -19.06 25.46
N SER A 211 21.15 -18.89 26.17
CA SER A 211 20.17 -17.83 25.90
C SER A 211 20.58 -16.49 26.51
N ALA A 212 20.06 -15.39 25.97
CA ALA A 212 20.27 -14.07 26.56
C ALA A 212 19.51 -13.97 27.89
N ARG A 213 20.22 -13.61 28.96
CA ARG A 213 19.62 -13.40 30.29
C ARG A 213 18.59 -12.27 30.30
N ASN A 214 18.85 -11.21 29.52
CA ASN A 214 17.97 -10.07 29.36
C ASN A 214 17.98 -9.56 27.92
N SER A 215 16.88 -9.77 27.19
CA SER A 215 16.73 -9.34 25.78
C SER A 215 16.79 -7.82 25.58
N TRP A 216 16.66 -7.01 26.65
CA TRP A 216 16.82 -5.55 26.61
C TRP A 216 18.26 -5.08 26.77
N GLU A 217 19.20 -5.99 27.04
CA GLU A 217 20.62 -5.69 27.25
C GLU A 217 21.52 -6.44 26.28
N LEU A 218 21.12 -7.64 25.85
CA LEU A 218 21.80 -8.42 24.82
C LEU A 218 20.79 -8.83 23.74
N CYS A 219 21.07 -8.47 22.49
CA CYS A 219 20.28 -8.87 21.32
C CYS A 219 21.11 -9.77 20.40
N SER A 220 20.44 -10.68 19.68
CA SER A 220 21.12 -11.51 18.68
C SER A 220 21.47 -10.72 17.41
N ILE A 221 22.50 -11.17 16.68
CA ILE A 221 22.86 -10.60 15.36
C ILE A 221 21.65 -10.61 14.41
N GLN A 222 20.88 -11.69 14.42
CA GLN A 222 19.67 -11.82 13.60
C GLN A 222 18.68 -10.69 13.88
N GLN A 223 18.32 -10.44 15.14
CA GLN A 223 17.40 -9.36 15.52
C GLN A 223 17.94 -7.97 15.10
N ILE A 224 19.25 -7.76 15.22
CA ILE A 224 19.88 -6.50 14.82
C ILE A 224 19.78 -6.30 13.30
N GLU A 225 20.10 -7.32 12.51
CA GLU A 225 20.01 -7.24 11.04
C GLU A 225 18.57 -7.08 10.56
N GLU A 226 17.60 -7.69 11.23
CA GLU A 226 16.18 -7.46 10.95
C GLU A 226 15.79 -5.98 11.13
N VAL A 227 16.23 -5.35 12.22
CA VAL A 227 15.99 -3.91 12.46
C VAL A 227 16.74 -3.04 11.45
N LYS A 228 17.95 -3.40 11.05
CA LYS A 228 18.68 -2.68 9.99
C LYS A 228 17.96 -2.74 8.65
N CYS A 229 17.41 -3.89 8.28
CA CYS A 229 16.58 -4.01 7.07
C CYS A 229 15.42 -3.01 7.11
N LEU A 230 14.71 -2.90 8.23
CA LEU A 230 13.64 -1.91 8.40
C LEU A 230 14.15 -0.48 8.21
N LEU A 231 15.26 -0.12 8.86
CA LEU A 231 15.82 1.23 8.77
C LEU A 231 16.29 1.60 7.35
N ARG A 232 16.76 0.63 6.55
CA ARG A 232 17.09 0.85 5.13
C ARG A 232 15.86 1.15 4.28
N ILE A 233 14.71 0.59 4.64
CA ILE A 233 13.47 0.70 3.88
C ILE A 233 12.77 2.04 4.15
N VAL A 234 12.89 2.59 5.37
CA VAL A 234 12.22 3.84 5.78
C VAL A 234 12.39 5.02 4.79
N PRO A 235 13.59 5.36 4.29
CA PRO A 235 13.75 6.44 3.32
C PRO A 235 12.97 6.20 2.01
N ILE A 236 12.94 4.95 1.54
CA ILE A 236 12.18 4.56 0.35
C ILE A 236 10.67 4.69 0.61
N CYS A 237 10.20 4.33 1.80
CA CYS A 237 8.80 4.52 2.20
C CYS A 237 8.40 6.00 2.21
N ILE A 238 9.26 6.89 2.70
CA ILE A 238 9.00 8.35 2.71
C ILE A 238 8.81 8.86 1.27
N SER A 239 9.66 8.41 0.34
CA SER A 239 9.47 8.71 -1.08
C SER A 239 8.14 8.18 -1.62
N GLY A 240 7.74 6.99 -1.17
CA GLY A 240 6.43 6.40 -1.50
C GLY A 240 5.25 7.26 -1.04
N ILE A 241 5.32 7.85 0.16
CA ILE A 241 4.30 8.76 0.70
C ILE A 241 4.06 9.92 -0.26
N ILE A 242 5.15 10.58 -0.70
CA ILE A 242 5.05 11.75 -1.57
C ILE A 242 4.53 11.34 -2.96
N CYS A 243 4.91 10.18 -3.48
CA CYS A 243 4.39 9.65 -4.74
C CYS A 243 2.86 9.46 -4.70
N PHE A 244 2.35 8.88 -3.61
CA PHE A 244 0.92 8.61 -3.45
C PHE A 244 0.09 9.85 -3.14
N VAL A 245 0.70 11.02 -2.90
CA VAL A 245 -0.07 12.28 -2.81
C VAL A 245 -0.81 12.54 -4.12
N ALA A 246 -0.16 12.34 -5.27
CA ALA A 246 -0.78 12.54 -6.57
C ALA A 246 -1.96 11.57 -6.80
N LEU A 247 -1.84 10.33 -6.29
CA LEU A 247 -2.93 9.35 -6.30
C LEU A 247 -4.09 9.78 -5.39
N ALA A 248 -3.80 10.18 -4.15
CA ALA A 248 -4.81 10.57 -3.17
C ALA A 248 -5.72 11.70 -3.68
N GLN A 249 -5.16 12.61 -4.47
CA GLN A 249 -5.91 13.72 -5.04
C GLN A 249 -6.92 13.34 -6.11
N GLN A 250 -6.71 12.22 -6.81
CA GLN A 250 -7.64 11.78 -7.84
C GLN A 250 -9.01 11.47 -7.24
N PHE A 251 -9.06 10.88 -6.04
CA PHE A 251 -10.31 10.54 -5.38
C PHE A 251 -11.19 11.74 -5.03
N THR A 252 -10.63 12.96 -4.98
CA THR A 252 -11.38 14.18 -4.64
C THR A 252 -11.58 15.08 -5.85
N TYR A 253 -10.51 15.52 -6.51
CA TYR A 253 -10.60 16.57 -7.52
C TYR A 253 -11.16 16.09 -8.84
N ILE A 254 -10.95 14.82 -9.22
CA ILE A 254 -11.55 14.27 -10.44
C ILE A 254 -13.09 14.28 -10.33
N ILE A 255 -13.62 13.96 -9.15
CA ILE A 255 -15.07 14.01 -8.91
C ILE A 255 -15.57 15.45 -9.07
N LEU A 256 -14.90 16.42 -8.45
CA LEU A 256 -15.26 17.84 -8.58
C LEU A 256 -15.20 18.33 -10.03
N GLN A 257 -14.14 18.00 -10.76
CA GLN A 257 -14.02 18.32 -12.19
C GLN A 257 -15.18 17.72 -12.98
N THR A 258 -15.46 16.44 -12.75
CA THR A 258 -16.51 15.70 -13.48
C THR A 258 -17.89 16.30 -13.27
N LEU A 259 -18.23 16.76 -12.06
CA LEU A 259 -19.52 17.42 -11.78
C LEU A 259 -19.76 18.69 -12.62
N THR A 260 -18.70 19.31 -13.14
CA THR A 260 -18.77 20.53 -13.98
C THR A 260 -18.56 20.27 -15.48
N MET A 261 -18.43 19.01 -15.88
CA MET A 261 -18.17 18.58 -17.25
C MET A 261 -19.41 17.91 -17.86
N ASP A 262 -19.32 17.58 -19.15
CA ASP A 262 -20.34 16.75 -19.80
C ASP A 262 -20.03 15.26 -19.59
N CYS A 263 -20.93 14.58 -18.88
CA CYS A 263 -20.83 13.16 -18.53
C CYS A 263 -21.52 12.24 -19.55
N HIS A 264 -22.09 12.76 -20.63
CA HIS A 264 -22.73 11.94 -21.65
C HIS A 264 -21.70 11.15 -22.45
N LEU A 265 -21.91 9.84 -22.52
CA LEU A 265 -21.21 8.91 -23.41
C LEU A 265 -22.19 8.49 -24.52
N GLY A 266 -22.19 9.26 -25.60
CA GLY A 266 -23.21 9.14 -26.65
C GLY A 266 -24.54 9.78 -26.24
N THR A 267 -25.65 9.32 -26.82
CA THR A 267 -26.97 9.95 -26.64
C THR A 267 -27.80 9.40 -25.48
N HIS A 268 -27.45 8.23 -24.92
CA HIS A 268 -28.32 7.49 -24.01
C HIS A 268 -27.71 7.14 -22.64
N PHE A 269 -26.42 7.39 -22.43
CA PHE A 269 -25.74 6.98 -21.20
C PHE A 269 -25.00 8.15 -20.57
N GLU A 270 -25.28 8.42 -19.30
CA GLU A 270 -24.56 9.39 -18.48
C GLU A 270 -23.67 8.65 -17.49
N ILE A 271 -22.37 8.92 -17.54
CA ILE A 271 -21.39 8.30 -16.64
C ILE A 271 -21.53 8.93 -15.26
N PRO A 272 -21.79 8.15 -14.18
CA PRO A 272 -21.79 8.69 -12.83
C PRO A 272 -20.43 9.27 -12.48
N ALA A 273 -20.39 10.47 -11.88
CA ALA A 273 -19.13 11.18 -11.63
C ALA A 273 -18.09 10.36 -10.83
N GLY A 274 -18.56 9.57 -9.85
CA GLY A 274 -17.70 8.70 -9.05
C GLY A 274 -17.09 7.51 -9.82
N SER A 275 -17.61 7.17 -11.00
CA SER A 275 -17.14 6.01 -11.79
C SER A 275 -16.02 6.37 -12.78
N VAL A 276 -15.72 7.65 -12.99
CA VAL A 276 -14.67 8.09 -13.92
C VAL A 276 -13.29 7.59 -13.51
N ILE A 277 -13.05 7.43 -12.21
CA ILE A 277 -11.78 6.89 -11.68
C ILE A 277 -11.52 5.45 -12.14
N SER A 278 -12.56 4.71 -12.53
CA SER A 278 -12.44 3.36 -13.09
C SER A 278 -11.57 3.33 -14.35
N ILE A 279 -11.42 4.44 -15.09
CA ILE A 279 -10.49 4.55 -16.21
C ILE A 279 -9.05 4.27 -15.76
N SER A 280 -8.63 4.82 -14.61
CA SER A 280 -7.29 4.57 -14.04
C SER A 280 -7.11 3.09 -13.67
N LEU A 281 -8.12 2.49 -13.05
CA LEU A 281 -8.10 1.07 -12.67
C LEU A 281 -8.06 0.12 -13.87
N ILE A 282 -8.81 0.45 -14.93
CA ILE A 282 -8.79 -0.30 -16.20
C ILE A 282 -7.39 -0.18 -16.82
N ALA A 283 -6.81 1.02 -16.86
CA ALA A 283 -5.46 1.24 -17.37
C ALA A 283 -4.41 0.44 -16.58
N LEU A 284 -4.47 0.47 -15.24
CA LEU A 284 -3.64 -0.34 -14.35
C LEU A 284 -3.77 -1.84 -14.67
N THR A 285 -5.00 -2.34 -14.73
CA THR A 285 -5.30 -3.77 -14.96
C THR A 285 -4.84 -4.22 -16.34
N ALA A 286 -5.07 -3.41 -17.38
CA ALA A 286 -4.62 -3.68 -18.74
C ALA A 286 -3.09 -3.60 -18.88
N PHE A 287 -2.43 -2.73 -18.10
CA PHE A 287 -0.98 -2.56 -18.14
C PHE A 287 -0.22 -3.72 -17.48
N LEU A 288 -0.77 -4.36 -16.44
CA LEU A 288 -0.13 -5.48 -15.75
C LEU A 288 0.27 -6.66 -16.68
N PRO A 289 -0.61 -7.21 -17.53
CA PRO A 289 -0.21 -8.26 -18.46
C PRO A 289 0.78 -7.77 -19.51
N ILE A 290 0.68 -6.52 -19.95
CA ILE A 290 1.66 -5.89 -20.87
C ILE A 290 3.04 -5.85 -20.20
N TYR A 291 3.12 -5.42 -18.95
CA TYR A 291 4.35 -5.40 -18.18
C TYR A 291 4.93 -6.81 -18.04
N GLY A 292 4.14 -7.78 -17.57
CA GLY A 292 4.61 -9.13 -17.29
C GLY A 292 4.97 -9.95 -18.54
N ARG A 293 4.19 -9.84 -19.63
CA ARG A 293 4.38 -10.67 -20.83
C ARG A 293 5.24 -10.03 -21.90
N ILE A 294 5.33 -8.70 -21.94
CA ILE A 294 6.05 -7.97 -22.99
C ILE A 294 7.27 -7.28 -22.41
N LEU A 295 7.09 -6.39 -21.42
CA LEU A 295 8.20 -5.57 -20.92
C LEU A 295 9.24 -6.38 -20.14
N VAL A 296 8.83 -7.31 -19.28
CA VAL A 296 9.76 -8.13 -18.47
C VAL A 296 10.68 -8.99 -19.36
N PRO A 297 10.17 -9.78 -20.34
CA PRO A 297 11.06 -10.54 -21.23
C PRO A 297 12.00 -9.68 -22.05
N ILE A 298 11.54 -8.52 -22.53
CA ILE A 298 12.40 -7.57 -23.27
C ILE A 298 13.49 -7.02 -22.34
N ALA A 299 13.11 -6.53 -21.16
CA ALA A 299 14.06 -5.99 -20.19
C ALA A 299 15.08 -7.05 -19.76
N ARG A 300 14.65 -8.30 -19.54
CA ARG A 300 15.54 -9.42 -19.18
C ARG A 300 16.60 -9.68 -20.25
N ARG A 301 16.27 -9.53 -21.54
CA ARG A 301 17.25 -9.66 -22.64
C ARG A 301 18.33 -8.57 -22.59
N PHE A 302 18.01 -7.38 -22.08
CA PHE A 302 18.96 -6.27 -22.02
C PHE A 302 19.71 -6.17 -20.70
N THR A 303 19.07 -6.47 -19.57
CA THR A 303 19.65 -6.28 -18.23
C THR A 303 20.30 -7.54 -17.67
N GLY A 304 19.92 -8.72 -18.16
CA GLY A 304 20.34 -10.00 -17.60
C GLY A 304 19.73 -10.33 -16.23
N VAL A 305 18.85 -9.47 -15.68
CA VAL A 305 18.20 -9.68 -14.38
C VAL A 305 16.94 -10.52 -14.56
N GLU A 306 16.70 -11.52 -13.70
CA GLU A 306 15.52 -12.40 -13.80
C GLU A 306 14.18 -11.65 -13.77
N SER A 307 14.08 -10.59 -12.98
CA SER A 307 12.91 -9.71 -12.89
C SER A 307 12.80 -8.69 -14.03
N GLY A 308 13.73 -8.68 -14.98
CA GLY A 308 13.81 -7.71 -16.08
C GLY A 308 14.42 -6.37 -15.66
N ILE A 309 13.91 -5.74 -14.61
CA ILE A 309 14.50 -4.52 -14.01
C ILE A 309 14.56 -4.66 -12.48
N THR A 310 15.37 -3.83 -11.82
CA THR A 310 15.40 -3.84 -10.35
C THR A 310 14.10 -3.25 -9.78
N LEU A 311 13.73 -3.65 -8.57
CA LEU A 311 12.50 -3.15 -7.91
C LEU A 311 12.53 -1.63 -7.69
N LEU A 312 13.71 -1.07 -7.41
CA LEU A 312 13.87 0.37 -7.25
C LEU A 312 13.76 1.10 -8.60
N GLN A 313 14.28 0.53 -9.69
CA GLN A 313 14.06 1.06 -11.04
C GLN A 313 12.57 1.04 -11.41
N ARG A 314 11.87 -0.06 -11.11
CA ARG A 314 10.43 -0.19 -11.33
C ARG A 314 9.65 0.91 -10.61
N GLN A 315 9.95 1.16 -9.33
CA GLN A 315 9.34 2.25 -8.56
C GLN A 315 9.70 3.64 -9.11
N GLY A 316 10.95 3.82 -9.54
CA GLY A 316 11.46 5.06 -10.15
C GLY A 316 10.72 5.45 -11.42
N ILE A 317 10.36 4.48 -12.28
CA ILE A 317 9.56 4.74 -13.48
C ILE A 317 8.20 5.34 -13.10
N GLY A 318 7.52 4.77 -12.10
CA GLY A 318 6.25 5.31 -11.62
C GLY A 318 6.38 6.73 -11.05
N LEU A 319 7.50 7.02 -10.37
CA LEU A 319 7.83 8.36 -9.87
C LEU A 319 8.08 9.39 -10.98
N VAL A 320 8.50 8.96 -12.17
CA VAL A 320 8.64 9.84 -13.34
C VAL A 320 7.28 10.10 -14.00
N ILE A 321 6.46 9.06 -14.14
CA ILE A 321 5.15 9.17 -14.81
C ILE A 321 4.15 9.98 -13.99
N SER A 322 4.20 9.90 -12.66
CA SER A 322 3.28 10.61 -11.77
C SER A 322 3.28 12.15 -11.94
N PRO A 323 4.44 12.85 -11.92
CA PRO A 323 4.52 14.28 -12.25
C PRO A 323 4.01 14.61 -13.66
N ILE A 324 4.30 13.77 -14.65
CA ILE A 324 3.81 13.96 -16.02
C ILE A 324 2.28 13.90 -16.06
N SER A 325 1.67 12.94 -15.36
CA SER A 325 0.21 12.85 -15.20
C SER A 325 -0.36 14.12 -14.55
N MET A 326 0.30 14.67 -13.53
CA MET A 326 -0.11 15.92 -12.88
C MET A 326 0.00 17.14 -13.80
N VAL A 327 1.04 17.22 -14.65
CA VAL A 327 1.15 18.28 -15.66
C VAL A 327 0.01 18.17 -16.68
N VAL A 328 -0.29 16.97 -17.16
CA VAL A 328 -1.44 16.73 -18.06
C VAL A 328 -2.75 17.14 -17.38
N ALA A 329 -2.93 16.81 -16.10
CA ALA A 329 -4.10 17.24 -15.33
C ALA A 329 -4.22 18.77 -15.22
N GLY A 330 -3.10 19.47 -15.02
CA GLY A 330 -3.04 20.93 -15.04
C GLY A 330 -3.45 21.53 -16.38
N LEU A 331 -2.98 20.95 -17.50
CA LEU A 331 -3.33 21.40 -18.85
C LEU A 331 -4.82 21.17 -19.18
N VAL A 332 -5.35 20.00 -18.81
CA VAL A 332 -6.76 19.65 -19.00
C VAL A 332 -7.64 20.57 -18.15
N GLU A 333 -7.27 20.83 -16.91
CA GLU A 333 -8.01 21.73 -16.02
C GLU A 333 -8.01 23.16 -16.53
N HIS A 334 -6.86 23.64 -17.01
CA HIS A 334 -6.76 24.97 -17.62
C HIS A 334 -7.75 25.13 -18.78
N LYS A 335 -7.82 24.12 -19.65
CA LYS A 335 -8.78 24.09 -20.77
C LYS A 335 -10.24 24.00 -20.29
N ARG A 336 -10.53 23.11 -19.33
CA ARG A 336 -11.86 22.93 -18.75
C ARG A 336 -12.38 24.23 -18.14
N ARG A 337 -11.55 24.88 -17.31
CA ARG A 337 -11.87 26.13 -16.62
C ARG A 337 -12.14 27.28 -17.61
N ASN A 338 -11.29 27.47 -18.62
CA ASN A 338 -11.51 28.51 -19.62
C ASN A 338 -12.82 28.28 -20.39
N SER A 339 -13.12 27.03 -20.74
CA SER A 339 -14.39 26.64 -21.37
C SER A 339 -15.60 26.89 -20.45
N ALA A 340 -15.50 26.58 -19.15
CA ALA A 340 -16.57 26.82 -18.19
C ALA A 340 -16.87 28.33 -18.02
N LEU A 341 -15.83 29.16 -17.95
CA LEU A 341 -15.97 30.61 -17.83
C LEU A 341 -16.63 31.24 -19.06
N SER A 342 -16.38 30.70 -20.26
CA SER A 342 -17.03 31.16 -21.49
C SER A 342 -18.49 30.71 -21.63
N ASN A 343 -18.89 29.62 -20.97
CA ASN A 343 -20.21 29.00 -21.14
C ASN A 343 -21.12 29.11 -19.89
N GLY A 344 -20.88 30.09 -19.02
CA GLY A 344 -21.76 30.38 -17.88
C GLY A 344 -21.66 29.37 -16.72
N GLY A 345 -20.52 28.69 -16.56
CA GLY A 345 -20.19 27.92 -15.35
C GLY A 345 -20.15 26.39 -15.53
N LYS A 346 -20.80 25.83 -16.55
CA LYS A 346 -20.64 24.39 -16.90
C LYS A 346 -19.83 24.26 -18.18
N SER A 347 -18.80 23.41 -18.15
CA SER A 347 -17.97 23.18 -19.33
C SER A 347 -18.64 22.14 -20.24
N PRO A 348 -18.89 22.44 -21.53
CA PRO A 348 -19.38 21.45 -22.51
C PRO A 348 -18.31 20.39 -22.87
N MET A 349 -17.16 20.40 -22.21
CA MET A 349 -16.07 19.46 -22.43
C MET A 349 -16.46 18.08 -21.91
N SER A 350 -16.38 17.07 -22.78
CA SER A 350 -16.61 15.68 -22.41
C SER A 350 -15.63 15.22 -21.32
N VAL A 351 -16.15 14.45 -20.35
CA VAL A 351 -15.40 13.82 -19.27
C VAL A 351 -14.21 12.96 -19.76
N MET A 352 -14.25 12.47 -21.00
CA MET A 352 -13.16 11.68 -21.61
C MET A 352 -11.85 12.46 -21.74
N TRP A 353 -11.87 13.79 -21.67
CA TRP A 353 -10.65 14.58 -21.57
C TRP A 353 -9.86 14.35 -20.26
N LEU A 354 -10.47 13.78 -19.23
CA LEU A 354 -9.78 13.32 -18.02
C LEU A 354 -9.13 11.94 -18.23
N ALA A 355 -9.36 11.25 -19.35
CA ALA A 355 -8.77 9.93 -19.59
C ALA A 355 -7.23 9.94 -19.66
N PRO A 356 -6.54 10.90 -20.34
CA PRO A 356 -5.08 10.88 -20.45
C PRO A 356 -4.36 10.90 -19.10
N GLN A 357 -4.76 11.80 -18.19
CA GLN A 357 -4.17 11.87 -16.84
C GLN A 357 -4.49 10.61 -16.00
N LEU A 358 -5.69 10.04 -16.14
CA LEU A 358 -6.09 8.82 -15.43
C LEU A 358 -5.34 7.58 -15.95
N ILE A 359 -5.17 7.45 -17.27
CA ILE A 359 -4.39 6.37 -17.88
C ILE A 359 -2.93 6.44 -17.43
N LEU A 360 -2.32 7.63 -17.51
CA LEU A 360 -0.94 7.83 -17.05
C LEU A 360 -0.80 7.51 -15.56
N MET A 361 -1.78 7.87 -14.73
CA MET A 361 -1.73 7.54 -13.31
C MET A 361 -1.88 6.03 -13.07
N GLY A 362 -2.79 5.35 -13.76
CA GLY A 362 -2.93 3.90 -13.65
C GLY A 362 -1.65 3.15 -14.02
N ILE A 363 -0.93 3.63 -15.04
CA ILE A 363 0.40 3.12 -15.40
C ILE A 363 1.42 3.44 -14.29
N ALA A 364 1.44 4.68 -13.78
CA ALA A 364 2.34 5.07 -12.69
C ALA A 364 2.12 4.21 -11.43
N GLU A 365 0.87 3.90 -11.10
CA GLU A 365 0.48 3.01 -10.00
C GLU A 365 0.96 1.57 -10.23
N ALA A 366 0.85 1.05 -11.46
CA ALA A 366 1.33 -0.29 -11.81
C ALA A 366 2.84 -0.46 -11.61
N PHE A 367 3.60 0.61 -11.82
CA PHE A 367 5.03 0.66 -11.57
C PHE A 367 5.35 0.88 -10.10
N ASN A 368 4.75 1.89 -9.47
CA ASN A 368 5.12 2.30 -8.12
C ASN A 368 4.46 1.47 -7.02
N ALA A 369 3.14 1.30 -7.03
CA ALA A 369 2.42 0.59 -5.97
C ALA A 369 2.77 -0.89 -5.96
N VAL A 370 2.69 -1.55 -7.11
CA VAL A 370 3.07 -2.97 -7.23
C VAL A 370 4.56 -3.15 -6.97
N GLY A 371 5.40 -2.22 -7.44
CA GLY A 371 6.83 -2.22 -7.15
C GLY A 371 7.15 -2.05 -5.67
N GLN A 372 6.37 -1.28 -4.91
CA GLN A 372 6.51 -1.14 -3.46
C GLN A 372 6.08 -2.40 -2.71
N ILE A 373 4.93 -2.98 -3.06
CA ILE A 373 4.47 -4.23 -2.44
C ILE A 373 5.49 -5.35 -2.66
N GLU A 374 5.96 -5.52 -3.90
CA GLU A 374 6.97 -6.53 -4.23
C GLU A 374 8.31 -6.26 -3.52
N PHE A 375 8.70 -4.98 -3.43
CA PHE A 375 9.90 -4.57 -2.69
C PHE A 375 9.79 -4.88 -1.20
N TYR A 376 8.68 -4.54 -0.54
CA TYR A 376 8.49 -4.85 0.87
C TYR A 376 8.52 -6.37 1.10
N ASN A 377 7.82 -7.15 0.29
CA ASN A 377 7.82 -8.61 0.44
C ASN A 377 9.22 -9.23 0.27
N LYS A 378 10.05 -8.73 -0.66
CA LYS A 378 11.39 -9.28 -0.90
C LYS A 378 12.45 -8.74 0.08
N GLN A 379 12.29 -7.52 0.58
CA GLN A 379 13.32 -6.87 1.39
C GLN A 379 13.09 -7.01 2.90
N PHE A 380 11.86 -7.28 3.34
CA PHE A 380 11.61 -7.59 4.74
C PHE A 380 12.18 -8.97 5.12
N PRO A 381 12.55 -9.15 6.40
CA PRO A 381 12.74 -10.47 6.98
C PRO A 381 11.44 -11.27 6.96
N GLU A 382 11.53 -12.60 6.90
CA GLU A 382 10.35 -13.49 6.80
C GLU A 382 9.41 -13.33 8.00
N GLN A 383 9.96 -13.19 9.20
CA GLN A 383 9.20 -12.97 10.44
C GLN A 383 8.48 -11.61 10.51
N MET A 384 8.75 -10.71 9.56
CA MET A 384 8.17 -9.38 9.50
C MET A 384 7.33 -9.16 8.24
N LEU A 385 6.92 -10.22 7.55
CA LEU A 385 6.13 -10.10 6.32
C LEU A 385 4.78 -9.40 6.56
N THR A 386 4.14 -9.63 7.72
CA THR A 386 2.92 -8.91 8.13
C THR A 386 3.16 -7.40 8.29
N LEU A 387 4.35 -7.01 8.77
CA LEU A 387 4.75 -5.61 8.87
C LEU A 387 5.00 -5.03 7.47
N ALA A 388 5.57 -5.80 6.55
CA ALA A 388 5.78 -5.44 5.15
C ALA A 388 4.46 -5.06 4.45
N GLY A 389 3.45 -5.93 4.55
CA GLY A 389 2.12 -5.67 4.01
C GLY A 389 1.43 -4.46 4.66
N SER A 390 1.60 -4.28 5.98
CA SER A 390 1.02 -3.16 6.71
C SER A 390 1.66 -1.82 6.35
N LEU A 391 2.97 -1.79 6.07
CA LEU A 391 3.72 -0.57 5.76
C LEU A 391 3.24 0.10 4.47
N PHE A 392 2.75 -0.67 3.50
CA PHE A 392 2.10 -0.12 2.30
C PHE A 392 0.88 0.74 2.66
N PHE A 393 0.01 0.26 3.55
CA PHE A 393 -1.15 1.03 4.00
C PHE A 393 -0.77 2.23 4.87
N VAL A 394 0.29 2.13 5.68
CA VAL A 394 0.85 3.28 6.40
C VAL A 394 1.35 4.35 5.43
N THR A 395 2.02 3.94 4.36
CA THR A 395 2.50 4.85 3.30
C THR A 395 1.31 5.55 2.63
N LEU A 396 0.24 4.82 2.31
CA LEU A 396 -0.99 5.38 1.74
C LEU A 396 -1.70 6.33 2.71
N ALA A 397 -1.76 6.00 4.01
CA ALA A 397 -2.32 6.87 5.03
C ALA A 397 -1.53 8.17 5.16
N GLY A 398 -0.20 8.07 5.23
CA GLY A 398 0.71 9.22 5.22
C GLY A 398 0.48 10.13 4.03
N ALA A 399 0.24 9.55 2.85
CA ALA A 399 -0.03 10.30 1.62
C ALA A 399 -1.36 11.06 1.68
N ASN A 400 -2.41 10.46 2.24
CA ASN A 400 -3.72 11.11 2.40
C ASN A 400 -3.65 12.28 3.41
N TYR A 401 -2.93 12.10 4.53
CA TYR A 401 -2.68 13.19 5.48
C TYR A 401 -1.86 14.31 4.86
N LEU A 402 -0.79 13.97 4.14
CA LEU A 402 0.05 14.95 3.45
C LEU A 402 -0.74 15.69 2.36
N SER A 403 -1.56 15.00 1.58
CA SER A 403 -2.46 15.62 0.58
C SER A 403 -3.41 16.63 1.22
N THR A 404 -4.03 16.26 2.35
CA THR A 404 -4.90 17.17 3.12
C THR A 404 -4.14 18.38 3.66
N ALA A 405 -2.94 18.17 4.20
CA ALA A 405 -2.07 19.24 4.68
C ALA A 405 -1.68 20.19 3.54
N LEU A 406 -1.27 19.66 2.38
CA LEU A 406 -0.92 20.45 1.21
C LEU A 406 -2.11 21.28 0.70
N ALA A 407 -3.32 20.71 0.67
CA ALA A 407 -4.52 21.44 0.29
C ALA A 407 -4.80 22.60 1.27
N ASN A 408 -4.72 22.36 2.58
CA ASN A 408 -4.95 23.39 3.60
C ASN A 408 -3.87 24.48 3.61
N ILE A 409 -2.60 24.12 3.42
CA ILE A 409 -1.49 25.06 3.28
C ILE A 409 -1.71 25.92 2.03
N THR A 410 -2.06 25.30 0.90
CA THR A 410 -2.33 26.00 -0.35
C THR A 410 -3.47 27.00 -0.17
N ARG A 411 -4.61 26.59 0.42
CA ARG A 411 -5.71 27.50 0.74
C ARG A 411 -5.24 28.69 1.58
N LYS A 412 -4.53 28.43 2.68
CA LYS A 412 -4.05 29.48 3.59
C LYS A 412 -3.07 30.45 2.93
N VAL A 413 -2.13 29.94 2.13
CA VAL A 413 -1.08 30.76 1.49
C VAL A 413 -1.65 31.57 0.33
N THR A 414 -2.54 30.98 -0.47
CA THR A 414 -3.09 31.61 -1.69
C THR A 414 -4.21 32.62 -1.40
N THR A 415 -4.84 32.54 -0.22
CA THR A 415 -5.83 33.54 0.24
C THR A 415 -5.16 34.77 0.87
N ARG A 416 -3.83 34.73 1.07
CA ARG A 416 -3.09 35.87 1.61
C ARG A 416 -3.20 37.05 0.61
N ASP A 417 -3.36 38.26 1.15
CA ASP A 417 -3.46 39.51 0.40
C ASP A 417 -4.79 39.73 -0.37
N GLY A 418 -5.86 39.04 0.02
CA GLY A 418 -7.21 39.27 -0.49
C GLY A 418 -7.50 38.61 -1.85
N HIS A 419 -6.57 37.79 -2.34
CA HIS A 419 -6.76 36.99 -3.55
C HIS A 419 -7.63 35.76 -3.30
N THR A 420 -8.33 35.31 -4.34
CA THR A 420 -9.10 34.06 -4.31
C THR A 420 -8.15 32.86 -4.22
N SER A 421 -8.40 31.97 -3.25
CA SER A 421 -7.67 30.71 -3.07
C SER A 421 -7.59 29.92 -4.39
N TRP A 422 -6.49 29.20 -4.61
CA TRP A 422 -6.43 28.24 -5.73
C TRP A 422 -7.46 27.12 -5.58
N LEU A 423 -7.81 26.78 -4.33
CA LEU A 423 -8.74 25.72 -3.95
C LEU A 423 -9.96 26.35 -3.27
N THR A 424 -10.91 26.80 -4.08
CA THR A 424 -12.24 27.28 -3.68
C THR A 424 -13.29 26.18 -3.80
N ASP A 425 -14.45 26.37 -3.17
CA ASP A 425 -15.57 25.41 -3.27
C ASP A 425 -16.14 25.36 -4.69
N ASP A 426 -16.19 26.50 -5.39
CA ASP A 426 -16.40 26.54 -6.84
C ASP A 426 -15.06 26.41 -7.57
N ILE A 427 -14.86 25.29 -8.26
CA ILE A 427 -13.63 25.00 -9.01
C ILE A 427 -13.44 25.88 -10.25
N ASN A 428 -14.49 26.56 -10.73
CA ASN A 428 -14.37 27.49 -11.86
C ASN A 428 -13.71 28.81 -11.44
N LEU A 429 -13.97 29.26 -10.22
CA LEU A 429 -13.36 30.45 -9.65
C LEU A 429 -11.91 30.18 -9.22
N GLY A 430 -11.65 28.98 -8.71
CA GLY A 430 -10.34 28.53 -8.28
C GLY A 430 -9.32 28.37 -9.42
N LYS A 431 -8.08 28.07 -9.03
CA LYS A 431 -6.93 27.80 -9.90
C LYS A 431 -6.39 26.40 -9.62
N LEU A 432 -7.24 25.41 -9.87
CA LEU A 432 -6.91 24.00 -9.63
C LEU A 432 -5.75 23.53 -10.53
N ASP A 433 -5.59 24.13 -11.72
CA ASP A 433 -4.44 23.94 -12.61
C ASP A 433 -3.11 24.25 -11.91
N TYR A 434 -3.03 25.36 -11.16
CA TYR A 434 -1.83 25.71 -10.39
C TYR A 434 -1.54 24.73 -9.26
N TYR A 435 -2.57 24.21 -8.62
CA TYR A 435 -2.40 23.18 -7.61
C TYR A 435 -1.82 21.89 -8.21
N PHE A 436 -2.30 21.44 -9.38
CA PHE A 436 -1.72 20.30 -10.10
C PHE A 436 -0.26 20.52 -10.48
N TYR A 437 0.13 21.70 -10.97
CA TYR A 437 1.53 22.01 -11.24
C TYR A 437 2.39 22.03 -9.97
N PHE A 438 1.84 22.51 -8.85
CA PHE A 438 2.53 22.48 -7.56
C PHE A 438 2.84 21.05 -7.09
N ILE A 439 1.90 20.11 -7.26
CA ILE A 439 2.15 18.69 -6.92
C ILE A 439 3.12 18.06 -7.90
N ALA A 440 3.05 18.42 -9.18
CA ALA A 440 4.05 17.96 -10.16
C ALA A 440 5.46 18.38 -9.74
N LEU A 441 5.64 19.63 -9.28
CA LEU A 441 6.93 20.12 -8.76
C LEU A 441 7.39 19.32 -7.52
N ILE A 442 6.50 19.07 -6.56
CA ILE A 442 6.80 18.22 -5.39
C ILE A 442 7.20 16.81 -5.85
N GLY A 443 6.51 16.25 -6.84
CA GLY A 443 6.81 14.94 -7.40
C GLY A 443 8.19 14.89 -8.07
N VAL A 444 8.61 15.96 -8.75
CA VAL A 444 9.97 16.08 -9.33
C VAL A 444 11.02 16.15 -8.22
N LEU A 445 10.78 16.94 -7.16
CA LEU A 445 11.69 16.99 -6.01
C LEU A 445 11.79 15.62 -5.31
N ASN A 446 10.68 14.90 -5.21
CA ASN A 446 10.64 13.55 -4.67
C ASN A 446 11.43 12.56 -5.53
N LEU A 447 11.40 12.70 -6.85
CA LEU A 447 12.22 11.87 -7.74
C LEU A 447 13.71 12.05 -7.44
N PHE A 448 14.19 13.28 -7.24
CA PHE A 448 15.58 13.52 -6.85
C PHE A 448 15.91 12.89 -5.48
N TYR A 449 15.02 13.06 -4.50
CA TYR A 449 15.15 12.41 -3.19
C TYR A 449 15.23 10.88 -3.31
N PHE A 450 14.35 10.27 -4.09
CA PHE A 450 14.33 8.84 -4.35
C PHE A 450 15.61 8.33 -5.02
N LEU A 451 16.15 9.07 -5.99
CA LEU A 451 17.41 8.71 -6.65
C LEU A 451 18.57 8.70 -5.66
N ILE A 452 18.63 9.67 -4.75
CA ILE A 452 19.63 9.70 -3.67
C ILE A 452 19.45 8.50 -2.75
N CYS A 453 18.23 8.25 -2.25
CA CYS A 453 17.97 7.13 -1.34
C CYS A 453 18.23 5.76 -1.99
N SER A 454 17.83 5.58 -3.25
CA SER A 454 18.04 4.33 -3.99
C SER A 454 19.52 4.08 -4.29
N HIS A 455 20.32 5.12 -4.51
CA HIS A 455 21.77 4.98 -4.69
C HIS A 455 22.48 4.43 -3.43
N TYR A 456 22.04 4.84 -2.23
CA TYR A 456 22.60 4.35 -0.96
C TYR A 456 21.95 3.05 -0.45
N TYR A 457 20.88 2.59 -1.10
CA TYR A 457 20.16 1.39 -0.69
C TYR A 457 20.92 0.11 -1.06
N GLN A 458 21.13 -0.76 -0.07
CA GLN A 458 21.72 -2.07 -0.27
C GLN A 458 20.65 -3.16 -0.14
N TYR A 459 20.47 -3.92 -1.23
CA TYR A 459 19.57 -5.06 -1.26
C TYR A 459 19.94 -6.10 -0.21
N LYS A 460 18.93 -6.70 0.41
CA LYS A 460 19.09 -7.83 1.33
C LYS A 460 19.73 -9.01 0.58
N SER A 461 20.94 -9.41 1.00
CA SER A 461 21.63 -10.61 0.54
C SER A 461 21.36 -11.77 1.53
N MET A 462 20.95 -12.93 1.02
CA MET A 462 20.95 -14.17 1.81
C MET A 462 22.35 -14.79 1.74
N SER A 463 22.81 -15.45 2.81
CA SER A 463 24.12 -16.10 2.84
C SER A 463 24.17 -17.36 1.95
N LEU A 464 25.34 -17.67 1.41
CA LEU A 464 25.61 -18.78 0.47
C LEU A 464 25.11 -20.16 0.94
N HIS A 465 25.06 -20.42 2.26
CA HIS A 465 24.51 -21.67 2.79
C HIS A 465 23.00 -21.83 2.52
N ALA A 466 22.27 -20.73 2.34
CA ALA A 466 20.85 -20.76 1.96
C ALA A 466 20.66 -21.09 0.47
N GLU A 467 21.58 -20.68 -0.40
CA GLU A 467 21.55 -21.09 -1.82
C GLU A 467 21.94 -22.56 -2.01
N GLU A 468 22.87 -23.06 -1.20
CA GLU A 468 23.20 -24.50 -1.16
C GLU A 468 22.04 -25.33 -0.62
N SER A 469 21.36 -24.90 0.44
CA SER A 469 20.20 -25.63 0.96
C SER A 469 19.01 -25.61 -0.01
N ILE A 470 18.75 -24.48 -0.69
CA ILE A 470 17.76 -24.41 -1.76
C ILE A 470 18.14 -25.36 -2.91
N LYS A 471 19.40 -25.35 -3.36
CA LYS A 471 19.85 -26.25 -4.44
C LYS A 471 19.79 -27.72 -4.04
N VAL A 472 20.15 -28.06 -2.80
CA VAL A 472 20.06 -29.44 -2.29
C VAL A 472 18.61 -29.88 -2.23
N HIS A 473 17.71 -29.04 -1.72
CA HIS A 473 16.29 -29.38 -1.62
C HIS A 473 15.60 -29.48 -2.99
N THR A 474 15.93 -28.59 -3.93
CA THR A 474 15.44 -28.69 -5.32
C THR A 474 15.99 -29.92 -6.05
N LYS A 475 17.21 -30.36 -5.69
CA LYS A 475 17.85 -31.54 -6.28
C LYS A 475 17.28 -32.84 -5.71
N GLU A 476 17.00 -32.88 -4.41
CA GLU A 476 16.26 -33.98 -3.76
C GLU A 476 14.82 -34.08 -4.30
N GLU A 477 14.12 -32.96 -4.53
CA GLU A 477 12.79 -32.95 -5.16
C GLU A 477 12.84 -33.50 -6.61
N ALA A 478 13.89 -33.16 -7.38
CA ALA A 478 14.07 -33.66 -8.74
C ALA A 478 14.46 -35.16 -8.80
N GLU A 479 15.27 -35.63 -7.84
CA GLU A 479 15.65 -37.05 -7.73
C GLU A 479 14.46 -37.91 -7.26
N ALA A 480 13.62 -37.39 -6.36
CA ALA A 480 12.38 -38.06 -5.94
C ALA A 480 11.33 -38.15 -7.06
N GLU A 481 11.20 -37.12 -7.91
CA GLU A 481 10.35 -37.18 -9.12
C GLU A 481 10.87 -38.15 -10.18
N ALA A 482 12.19 -38.34 -10.28
CA ALA A 482 12.80 -39.32 -11.18
C ALA A 482 12.53 -40.76 -10.69
N ASP A 483 12.74 -41.03 -9.40
CA ASP A 483 12.51 -42.35 -8.81
C ASP A 483 11.03 -42.77 -8.83
N ALA A 484 10.11 -41.83 -8.62
CA ALA A 484 8.67 -42.07 -8.71
C ALA A 484 8.19 -42.44 -10.14
N ASN A 485 8.91 -42.00 -11.18
CA ASN A 485 8.60 -42.31 -12.57
C ASN A 485 9.25 -43.62 -13.08
N THR A 486 10.25 -44.14 -12.37
CA THR A 486 10.91 -45.43 -12.68
C THR A 486 10.37 -46.64 -11.91
N ALA A 487 9.48 -46.44 -10.93
CA ALA A 487 8.87 -47.55 -10.21
C ALA A 487 7.98 -48.39 -11.17
N PRO A 488 8.22 -49.72 -11.30
CA PRO A 488 7.42 -50.56 -12.18
C PRO A 488 5.98 -50.61 -11.67
N LYS A 489 5.05 -50.13 -12.49
CA LYS A 489 3.60 -50.31 -12.26
C LYS A 489 3.31 -51.81 -12.18
N LYS A 490 3.11 -52.31 -10.97
CA LYS A 490 2.57 -53.66 -10.71
C LYS A 490 1.06 -53.64 -10.75
#